data_AF-K2AEB7-F1
#
_entry.id   AF-K2AEB7-F1
#
_cell.length_a   1.000
_cell.length_b   1.000
_cell.length_c   1.000
_cell.angle_alpha   90.00
_cell.angle_beta   90.00
_cell.angle_gamma   90.00
#
_symmetry.space_group_name_H-M   'P 1'
#
loop_
_entity.id
_entity.type
_entity.pdbx_description
1 polymer ?
#
loop_
_entity_poly.entity_id
_entity_poly.type
_entity_poly.pdbx_seq_one_letter_code
_entity_poly.pdbx_strand_id
1 'polypeptide(L)'
;MNTIIEKNNLSNLKQVTKANIKTQYSISKNTPLLWIVAINDTETRNFIIKWLSDIWLWAVVAWTDEDFSLENIGSTIKLNSNIIVWFDFFIYDNEHESVDVVKFMSAGVIPIMPENNTFSWILKAFNPMKFEWNWFFYKKESPYCIFEKVISYCENIKFPEDKRVLLKNVTNTF
;
A
#
# COMPACT_ATOMS: atom_id res chain seq x y z
N MET A 1 25.32 -14.66 11.41
CA MET A 1 25.94 -13.40 10.96
C MET A 1 25.52 -13.07 9.51
N ASN A 2 24.21 -13.14 9.19
CA ASN A 2 23.70 -13.03 7.79
C ASN A 2 22.67 -11.92 7.54
N THR A 3 22.28 -11.16 8.57
CA THR A 3 21.12 -10.26 8.49
C THR A 3 21.37 -8.89 7.84
N ILE A 4 22.60 -8.55 7.44
CA ILE A 4 22.91 -7.26 6.80
C ILE A 4 22.91 -7.38 5.27
N ILE A 5 23.29 -8.55 4.73
CA ILE A 5 23.41 -8.78 3.28
C ILE A 5 22.02 -8.98 2.64
N GLU A 6 21.07 -9.64 3.33
CA GLU A 6 19.69 -9.76 2.86
C GLU A 6 18.91 -8.43 2.91
N LYS A 7 19.24 -7.54 3.86
CA LYS A 7 18.54 -6.25 4.09
C LYS A 7 18.73 -5.24 2.95
N ASN A 8 19.91 -5.20 2.33
CA ASN A 8 20.14 -4.34 1.18
C ASN A 8 19.44 -4.88 -0.07
N ASN A 9 19.12 -6.18 -0.13
CA ASN A 9 18.50 -6.77 -1.30
C ASN A 9 17.04 -6.37 -1.48
N LEU A 10 16.19 -6.27 -0.44
CA LEU A 10 14.75 -6.03 -0.64
C LEU A 10 14.40 -4.58 -1.04
N SER A 11 15.00 -3.58 -0.38
CA SER A 11 14.81 -2.17 -0.77
C SER A 11 15.40 -1.91 -2.15
N ASN A 12 16.57 -2.47 -2.44
CA ASN A 12 17.16 -2.38 -3.78
C ASN A 12 16.35 -3.18 -4.80
N LEU A 13 15.80 -4.34 -4.45
CA LEU A 13 14.85 -5.09 -5.30
C LEU A 13 13.62 -4.24 -5.59
N LYS A 14 12.97 -3.63 -4.58
CA LYS A 14 11.84 -2.73 -4.83
C LYS A 14 12.23 -1.55 -5.73
N GLN A 15 13.41 -0.95 -5.54
CA GLN A 15 13.87 0.14 -6.41
C GLN A 15 14.18 -0.33 -7.84
N VAL A 16 14.88 -1.46 -8.00
CA VAL A 16 15.25 -2.04 -9.30
C VAL A 16 14.01 -2.55 -10.05
N THR A 17 13.12 -3.25 -9.35
CA THR A 17 11.84 -3.70 -9.91
C THR A 17 10.97 -2.51 -10.28
N LYS A 18 10.83 -1.49 -9.43
CA LYS A 18 10.13 -0.24 -9.79
C LYS A 18 10.77 0.44 -11.00
N ALA A 19 12.09 0.46 -11.12
CA ALA A 19 12.79 1.08 -12.25
C ALA A 19 12.59 0.32 -13.58
N ASN A 20 12.72 -1.01 -13.56
CA ASN A 20 12.53 -1.88 -14.73
C ASN A 20 11.12 -1.76 -15.31
N ILE A 21 10.14 -1.52 -14.45
CA ILE A 21 8.73 -1.49 -14.80
C ILE A 21 8.20 -0.11 -15.12
N LYS A 22 8.74 0.96 -14.50
CA LYS A 22 8.53 2.34 -14.99
C LYS A 22 8.84 2.42 -16.49
N THR A 23 9.84 1.64 -16.93
CA THR A 23 10.21 1.49 -18.34
C THR A 23 9.18 0.68 -19.13
N GLN A 24 8.56 -0.35 -18.55
CA GLN A 24 7.57 -1.22 -19.21
C GLN A 24 6.20 -0.55 -19.41
N TYR A 25 5.76 0.29 -18.48
CA TYR A 25 4.43 0.92 -18.49
C TYR A 25 4.46 2.43 -18.81
N SER A 26 5.60 2.97 -19.25
CA SER A 26 5.78 4.39 -19.58
C SER A 26 5.37 5.36 -18.45
N ILE A 27 5.46 4.91 -17.20
CA ILE A 27 5.11 5.72 -16.03
C ILE A 27 6.26 6.68 -15.73
N SER A 28 5.94 7.95 -15.47
CA SER A 28 6.89 9.01 -15.10
C SER A 28 7.90 8.53 -14.04
N LYS A 29 9.20 8.77 -14.29
CA LYS A 29 10.31 8.41 -13.39
C LYS A 29 10.14 8.93 -11.96
N ASN A 30 9.40 10.04 -11.79
CA ASN A 30 9.16 10.71 -10.52
C ASN A 30 7.88 10.28 -9.79
N THR A 31 7.15 9.28 -10.29
CA THR A 31 5.95 8.76 -9.60
C THR A 31 6.36 8.22 -8.22
N PRO A 32 5.99 8.91 -7.12
CA PRO A 32 6.63 8.70 -5.83
C PRO A 32 6.11 7.45 -5.13
N LEU A 33 4.82 7.15 -5.27
CA LEU A 33 4.11 6.09 -4.56
C LEU A 33 3.05 5.48 -5.47
N LEU A 34 3.00 4.15 -5.50
CA LEU A 34 1.97 3.39 -6.22
C LEU A 34 1.17 2.59 -5.20
N TRP A 35 -0.16 2.72 -5.26
CA TRP A 35 -1.06 2.15 -4.25
C TRP A 35 -2.12 1.23 -4.86
N ILE A 36 -2.63 0.28 -4.07
CA ILE A 36 -3.82 -0.51 -4.44
C ILE A 36 -5.03 -0.01 -3.65
N VAL A 37 -6.14 0.23 -4.34
CA VAL A 37 -7.45 0.48 -3.72
C VAL A 37 -8.33 -0.75 -3.96
N ALA A 38 -8.64 -1.48 -2.90
CA ALA A 38 -9.48 -2.67 -2.92
C ALA A 38 -10.63 -2.48 -1.91
N ILE A 39 -11.55 -1.58 -2.27
CA ILE A 39 -12.75 -1.26 -1.50
C ILE A 39 -13.98 -1.67 -2.33
N ASN A 40 -14.81 -2.51 -1.75
CA ASN A 40 -16.02 -3.08 -2.34
C ASN A 40 -17.14 -2.04 -2.43
N ASP A 41 -17.34 -1.24 -1.37
CA ASP A 41 -18.31 -0.15 -1.36
C ASP A 41 -17.97 0.91 -2.43
N THR A 42 -18.90 1.13 -3.36
CA THR A 42 -18.66 1.97 -4.54
C THR A 42 -18.58 3.45 -4.19
N GLU A 43 -19.39 3.93 -3.24
CA GLU A 43 -19.38 5.34 -2.82
C GLU A 43 -18.05 5.68 -2.15
N THR A 44 -17.61 4.84 -1.20
CA THR A 44 -16.34 4.98 -0.50
C THR A 44 -15.16 4.85 -1.45
N ARG A 45 -15.18 3.87 -2.35
CA ARG A 45 -14.14 3.68 -3.38
C ARG A 45 -13.99 4.93 -4.23
N ASN A 46 -15.08 5.42 -4.83
CA ASN A 46 -15.05 6.58 -5.72
C ASN A 46 -14.60 7.85 -4.99
N PHE A 47 -15.00 8.02 -3.73
CA PHE A 47 -14.50 9.09 -2.90
C PHE A 47 -12.98 8.99 -2.74
N ILE A 48 -12.46 7.86 -2.29
CA ILE A 48 -11.01 7.66 -2.07
C ILE A 48 -10.24 7.90 -3.36
N ILE A 49 -10.70 7.36 -4.48
CA ILE A 49 -10.06 7.52 -5.80
C ILE A 49 -9.95 8.98 -6.20
N LYS A 50 -11.05 9.72 -6.09
CA LYS A 50 -11.07 11.15 -6.42
C LYS A 50 -10.07 11.92 -5.56
N TRP A 51 -10.05 11.66 -4.26
CA TRP A 51 -9.12 12.32 -3.34
C TRP A 51 -7.67 11.99 -3.64
N LEU A 52 -7.34 10.72 -3.89
CA LEU A 52 -6.00 10.31 -4.31
C LEU A 52 -5.57 11.03 -5.59
N SER A 53 -6.50 11.18 -6.53
CA SER A 53 -6.28 11.94 -7.76
C SER A 53 -5.95 13.41 -7.47
N ASP A 54 -6.76 14.07 -6.64
CA ASP A 54 -6.62 15.49 -6.28
C ASP A 54 -5.26 15.80 -5.60
N ILE A 55 -4.70 14.85 -4.84
CA ILE A 55 -3.36 14.99 -4.21
C ILE A 55 -2.21 14.41 -5.04
N TRP A 56 -2.47 14.09 -6.31
CA TRP A 56 -1.50 13.58 -7.28
C TRP A 56 -0.80 12.27 -6.88
N LEU A 57 -1.54 11.40 -6.20
CA LEU A 57 -1.09 10.06 -5.81
C LEU A 57 -1.53 9.03 -6.85
N TRP A 58 -0.58 8.19 -7.29
CA TRP A 58 -0.85 7.20 -8.34
C TRP A 58 -1.42 5.92 -7.77
N ALA A 59 -2.64 5.55 -8.17
CA ALA A 59 -3.29 4.36 -7.63
C ALA A 59 -3.78 3.42 -8.72
N VAL A 60 -3.83 2.14 -8.36
CA VAL A 60 -4.46 1.08 -9.13
C VAL A 60 -5.65 0.58 -8.32
N VAL A 61 -6.82 0.62 -8.94
CA VAL A 61 -8.06 0.16 -8.35
C VAL A 61 -8.29 -1.28 -8.76
N ALA A 62 -8.54 -2.14 -7.79
CA ALA A 62 -8.69 -3.58 -8.01
C ALA A 62 -10.09 -3.95 -8.56
N TRP A 63 -10.59 -3.25 -9.59
CA TRP A 63 -11.99 -3.37 -10.06
C TRP A 63 -12.09 -3.70 -11.56
N THR A 64 -13.20 -4.32 -11.98
CA THR A 64 -13.39 -4.88 -13.33
C THR A 64 -13.88 -3.88 -14.37
N ASP A 65 -14.65 -2.85 -13.99
CA ASP A 65 -15.51 -2.15 -14.95
C ASP A 65 -15.52 -0.62 -14.86
N GLU A 66 -14.51 -0.01 -14.23
CA GLU A 66 -14.40 1.45 -14.17
C GLU A 66 -13.18 1.93 -14.96
N ASP A 67 -13.45 2.53 -16.12
CA ASP A 67 -12.48 3.33 -16.87
C ASP A 67 -12.45 4.72 -16.20
N PHE A 68 -11.52 4.88 -15.26
CA PHE A 68 -11.36 6.14 -14.55
C PHE A 68 -10.78 7.17 -15.52
N SER A 69 -11.50 8.26 -15.79
CA SER A 69 -11.02 9.36 -16.63
C SER A 69 -9.96 10.24 -15.93
N LEU A 70 -9.16 9.66 -15.04
CA LEU A 70 -8.19 10.33 -14.17
C LEU A 70 -6.78 9.85 -14.53
N GLU A 71 -5.90 10.77 -14.90
CA GLU A 71 -4.57 10.47 -15.47
C GLU A 71 -3.70 9.58 -14.56
N ASN A 72 -3.83 9.73 -13.24
CA ASN A 72 -3.04 9.02 -12.23
C ASN A 72 -3.75 7.81 -11.60
N ILE A 73 -4.92 7.42 -12.12
CA ILE A 73 -5.68 6.27 -11.62
C ILE A 73 -5.85 5.25 -12.74
N GLY A 74 -5.40 4.03 -12.49
CA GLY A 74 -5.67 2.88 -13.36
C GLY A 74 -6.57 1.85 -12.68
N SER A 75 -7.11 0.91 -13.45
CA SER A 75 -7.85 -0.25 -12.94
C SER A 75 -7.19 -1.56 -13.37
N THR A 76 -7.27 -2.59 -12.53
CA THR A 76 -6.86 -3.95 -12.89
C THR A 76 -7.60 -4.99 -12.07
N ILE A 77 -7.80 -6.15 -12.66
CA ILE A 77 -8.44 -7.31 -12.03
C ILE A 77 -7.38 -8.33 -11.55
N LYS A 78 -6.16 -8.26 -12.12
CA LYS A 78 -5.14 -9.30 -11.94
C LYS A 78 -3.93 -8.75 -11.19
N LEU A 79 -3.92 -9.00 -9.88
CA LEU A 79 -2.78 -8.72 -9.01
C LEU A 79 -1.96 -10.00 -8.81
N ASN A 80 -0.98 -10.22 -9.69
CA ASN A 80 -0.03 -11.33 -9.53
C ASN A 80 1.14 -10.91 -8.60
N SER A 81 1.93 -11.88 -8.13
CA SER A 81 3.04 -11.64 -7.20
C SER A 81 4.06 -10.62 -7.70
N ASN A 82 4.32 -10.59 -9.01
CA ASN A 82 5.29 -9.68 -9.59
C ASN A 82 4.79 -8.23 -9.56
N ILE A 83 3.49 -8.02 -9.78
CA ILE A 83 2.83 -6.71 -9.74
C ILE A 83 2.72 -6.20 -8.30
N ILE A 84 2.38 -7.08 -7.34
CA ILE A 84 2.20 -6.73 -5.92
C ILE A 84 3.44 -6.05 -5.33
N VAL A 85 4.66 -6.51 -5.68
CA VAL A 85 5.92 -5.95 -5.15
C VAL A 85 6.10 -4.45 -5.46
N TRP A 86 5.38 -3.91 -6.44
CA TRP A 86 5.53 -2.51 -6.86
C TRP A 86 4.80 -1.54 -5.93
N PHE A 87 3.84 -2.04 -5.18
CA PHE A 87 3.00 -1.19 -4.36
C PHE A 87 3.68 -0.87 -3.03
N ASP A 88 3.40 0.33 -2.55
CA ASP A 88 3.90 0.86 -1.28
C ASP A 88 2.92 0.56 -0.15
N PHE A 89 1.63 0.74 -0.40
CA PHE A 89 0.55 0.26 0.47
C PHE A 89 -0.62 -0.30 -0.34
N PHE A 90 -1.55 -0.94 0.37
CA PHE A 90 -2.88 -1.25 -0.14
C PHE A 90 -3.95 -0.81 0.87
N ILE A 91 -5.09 -0.35 0.35
CA ILE A 91 -6.28 -0.01 1.11
C ILE A 91 -7.29 -1.13 0.92
N TYR A 92 -7.78 -1.70 2.02
CA TYR A 92 -8.65 -2.87 2.00
C TYR A 92 -9.71 -2.81 3.09
N ASP A 93 -10.90 -3.32 2.79
CA ASP A 93 -12.10 -3.31 3.64
C ASP A 93 -12.45 -4.68 4.24
N ASN A 94 -11.56 -5.67 4.12
CA ASN A 94 -11.78 -7.08 4.48
C ASN A 94 -12.66 -7.90 3.53
N GLU A 95 -13.21 -7.32 2.46
CA GLU A 95 -14.20 -8.04 1.63
C GLU A 95 -13.69 -8.37 0.23
N HIS A 96 -12.81 -7.55 -0.31
CA HIS A 96 -12.32 -7.69 -1.68
C HIS A 96 -11.48 -8.96 -1.95
N GLU A 97 -11.99 -9.89 -2.77
CA GLU A 97 -11.39 -11.22 -3.04
C GLU A 97 -10.00 -11.19 -3.69
N SER A 98 -9.66 -10.11 -4.41
CA SER A 98 -8.37 -9.98 -5.09
C SER A 98 -7.18 -9.72 -4.13
N VAL A 99 -7.45 -9.49 -2.85
CA VAL A 99 -6.43 -9.15 -1.84
C VAL A 99 -6.12 -10.36 -0.96
N ASP A 100 -4.89 -10.85 -1.09
CA ASP A 100 -4.26 -11.75 -0.13
C ASP A 100 -3.33 -10.93 0.77
N VAL A 101 -3.81 -10.60 1.97
CA VAL A 101 -3.11 -9.74 2.94
C VAL A 101 -1.72 -10.27 3.27
N VAL A 102 -1.58 -11.58 3.49
CA VAL A 102 -0.30 -12.19 3.88
C VAL A 102 0.69 -12.04 2.72
N LYS A 103 0.26 -12.36 1.50
CA LYS A 103 1.09 -12.23 0.30
C LYS A 103 1.53 -10.79 0.04
N PHE A 104 0.65 -9.82 0.25
CA PHE A 104 0.96 -8.40 0.09
C PHE A 104 1.98 -7.94 1.12
N MET A 105 1.81 -8.33 2.37
CA MET A 105 2.77 -8.02 3.43
C MET A 105 4.12 -8.71 3.26
N SER A 106 4.15 -9.97 2.84
CA SER A 106 5.42 -10.65 2.53
C SER A 106 6.17 -9.96 1.37
N ALA A 107 5.44 -9.28 0.46
CA ALA A 107 6.01 -8.41 -0.56
C ALA A 107 6.38 -6.99 -0.05
N GLY A 108 6.26 -6.74 1.25
CA GLY A 108 6.53 -5.46 1.90
C GLY A 108 5.53 -4.36 1.52
N VAL A 109 4.31 -4.72 1.12
CA VAL A 109 3.23 -3.78 0.85
C VAL A 109 2.47 -3.54 2.15
N ILE A 110 2.32 -2.27 2.49
CA ILE A 110 1.86 -1.87 3.82
C ILE A 110 0.33 -1.84 3.84
N PRO A 111 -0.33 -2.40 4.85
CA PRO A 111 -1.79 -2.43 4.93
C PRO A 111 -2.39 -1.17 5.56
N ILE A 112 -3.42 -0.65 4.91
CA ILE A 112 -4.39 0.32 5.45
C ILE A 112 -5.75 -0.38 5.51
N MET A 113 -6.20 -0.72 6.71
CA MET A 113 -7.29 -1.67 6.93
C MET A 113 -8.16 -1.29 8.13
N PRO A 114 -9.38 -1.81 8.27
CA PRO A 114 -10.22 -1.50 9.42
C PRO A 114 -9.60 -2.08 10.69
N GLU A 115 -9.80 -1.42 11.83
CA GLU A 115 -9.32 -1.89 13.13
C GLU A 115 -9.87 -3.30 13.46
N ASN A 116 -11.13 -3.54 13.12
CA ASN A 116 -11.76 -4.85 13.17
C ASN A 116 -11.41 -5.65 11.90
N ASN A 117 -10.32 -6.41 11.94
CA ASN A 117 -9.93 -7.32 10.86
C ASN A 117 -9.48 -8.68 11.41
N THR A 118 -9.44 -9.68 10.53
CA THR A 118 -9.06 -11.08 10.84
C THR A 118 -7.67 -11.23 11.46
N PHE A 119 -6.78 -10.27 11.22
CA PHE A 119 -5.39 -10.29 11.65
C PHE A 119 -5.10 -9.38 12.86
N SER A 120 -6.13 -8.75 13.44
CA SER A 120 -6.02 -7.79 14.57
C SER A 120 -5.27 -8.33 15.80
N TRP A 121 -5.13 -9.65 15.93
CA TRP A 121 -4.38 -10.31 17.00
C TRP A 121 -2.85 -10.35 16.77
N ILE A 122 -2.37 -10.34 15.52
CA ILE A 122 -0.93 -10.33 15.18
C ILE A 122 -0.43 -8.90 15.02
N LEU A 123 -1.30 -8.02 14.57
CA LEU A 123 -0.92 -6.73 13.99
C LEU A 123 -1.33 -5.60 14.90
N LYS A 124 -0.50 -4.57 14.97
CA LYS A 124 -0.82 -3.37 15.76
C LYS A 124 -0.49 -2.09 15.00
N ALA A 125 -1.10 -0.99 15.46
CA ALA A 125 -0.91 0.31 14.86
C ALA A 125 0.56 0.74 14.94
N PHE A 126 1.10 1.20 13.81
CA PHE A 126 2.47 1.71 13.73
C PHE A 126 2.69 2.85 14.73
N ASN A 127 3.74 2.73 15.54
CA ASN A 127 4.14 3.76 16.48
C ASN A 127 5.49 4.35 16.04
N PRO A 128 5.50 5.51 15.35
CA PRO A 128 6.74 6.11 14.86
C PRO A 128 7.70 6.50 15.99
N MET A 129 7.19 6.90 17.16
CA MET A 129 8.04 7.26 18.30
C MET A 129 8.81 6.07 18.89
N LYS A 130 8.26 4.86 18.75
CA LYS A 130 8.87 3.62 19.24
C LYS A 130 9.50 2.77 18.12
N PHE A 131 9.25 3.13 16.87
CA PHE A 131 9.60 2.33 15.69
C PHE A 131 9.04 0.90 15.74
N GLU A 132 7.86 0.74 16.34
CA GLU A 132 7.21 -0.54 16.54
C GLU A 132 5.99 -0.69 15.65
N TRP A 133 5.63 -1.95 15.39
CA TRP A 133 4.44 -2.33 14.62
C TRP A 133 4.51 -1.89 13.16
N ASN A 134 3.41 -2.02 12.43
CA ASN A 134 3.49 -2.10 10.97
C ASN A 134 2.20 -1.77 10.22
N TRP A 135 1.14 -1.35 10.91
CA TRP A 135 -0.19 -1.22 10.31
C TRP A 135 -0.81 0.15 10.53
N PHE A 136 -1.69 0.54 9.60
CA PHE A 136 -2.48 1.76 9.68
C PHE A 136 -3.96 1.41 9.74
N PHE A 137 -4.53 1.41 10.95
CA PHE A 137 -5.93 1.06 11.17
C PHE A 137 -6.86 2.26 11.10
N TYR A 138 -7.95 2.15 10.34
CA TYR A 138 -9.05 3.10 10.40
C TYR A 138 -10.19 2.58 11.29
N LYS A 139 -10.76 3.47 12.10
CA LYS A 139 -11.72 3.12 13.16
C LYS A 139 -13.15 2.92 12.67
N LYS A 140 -13.50 3.56 11.55
CA LYS A 140 -14.83 3.54 10.95
C LYS A 140 -14.66 3.37 9.46
N GLU A 141 -15.61 2.66 8.84
CA GLU A 141 -15.81 2.61 7.39
C GLU A 141 -16.35 3.95 6.89
N SER A 142 -15.55 4.99 7.09
CA SER A 142 -15.78 6.32 6.58
C SER A 142 -14.63 6.65 5.64
N PRO A 143 -14.92 7.15 4.43
CA PRO A 143 -13.89 7.54 3.48
C PRO A 143 -12.86 8.51 4.09
N TYR A 144 -13.30 9.40 5.00
CA TYR A 144 -12.44 10.33 5.72
C TYR A 144 -11.45 9.65 6.67
N CYS A 145 -11.88 8.61 7.38
CA CYS A 145 -11.01 7.85 8.29
C CYS A 145 -9.96 7.05 7.51
N ILE A 146 -10.33 6.51 6.35
CA ILE A 146 -9.40 5.82 5.45
C ILE A 146 -8.37 6.84 4.92
N PHE A 147 -8.84 8.00 4.46
CA PHE A 147 -7.98 9.08 3.97
C PHE A 147 -7.00 9.59 5.03
N GLU A 148 -7.43 9.77 6.28
CA GLU A 148 -6.55 10.11 7.40
C GLU A 148 -5.36 9.13 7.51
N LYS A 149 -5.62 7.83 7.32
CA LYS A 149 -4.56 6.80 7.39
C LYS A 149 -3.66 6.80 6.17
N VAL A 150 -4.17 7.09 4.98
CA VAL A 150 -3.36 7.34 3.78
C VAL A 150 -2.39 8.50 4.02
N ILE A 151 -2.89 9.63 4.52
CA ILE A 151 -2.04 10.80 4.82
C ILE A 151 -1.02 10.46 5.93
N SER A 152 -1.45 9.77 6.99
CA SER A 152 -0.56 9.32 8.06
C SER A 152 0.59 8.48 7.49
N TYR A 153 0.30 7.54 6.59
CA TYR A 153 1.35 6.78 5.92
C TYR A 153 2.30 7.69 5.14
N CYS A 154 1.75 8.56 4.28
CA CYS A 154 2.52 9.48 3.44
C CYS A 154 3.47 10.35 4.26
N GLU A 155 3.05 10.83 5.44
CA GLU A 155 3.91 11.61 6.33
C GLU A 155 5.04 10.76 6.94
N ASN A 156 4.74 9.54 7.39
CA ASN A 156 5.76 8.67 8.01
C ASN A 156 6.86 8.28 7.02
N ILE A 157 6.54 8.00 5.76
CA ILE A 157 7.55 7.56 4.77
C ILE A 157 8.46 8.69 4.27
N LYS A 158 8.17 9.96 4.58
CA LYS A 158 9.09 11.07 4.32
C LYS A 158 10.37 10.94 5.14
N PHE A 159 10.30 10.26 6.29
CA PHE A 159 11.45 9.96 7.14
C PHE A 159 12.07 8.61 6.71
N PRO A 160 13.33 8.60 6.22
CA PRO A 160 13.94 7.37 5.70
C PRO A 160 14.04 6.23 6.72
N GLU A 161 14.25 6.57 7.99
CA GLU A 161 14.38 5.58 9.07
C GLU A 161 13.02 4.94 9.38
N ASP A 162 11.96 5.73 9.50
CA ASP A 162 10.58 5.26 9.71
C ASP A 162 10.18 4.31 8.58
N LYS A 163 10.43 4.70 7.32
CA LYS A 163 10.19 3.84 6.15
C LYS A 163 10.94 2.51 6.24
N ARG A 164 12.22 2.54 6.65
CA ARG A 164 13.05 1.35 6.77
C ARG A 164 12.52 0.41 7.85
N VAL A 165 12.17 0.94 9.02
CA VAL A 165 11.65 0.14 10.13
C VAL A 165 10.27 -0.40 9.80
N LEU A 166 9.40 0.40 9.20
CA LEU A 166 8.06 0.00 8.80
C LEU A 166 8.11 -1.19 7.82
N LEU A 167 8.94 -1.11 6.77
CA LEU A 167 9.13 -2.23 5.84
C LEU A 167 9.66 -3.48 6.54
N LYS A 168 10.65 -3.33 7.43
CA LYS A 168 11.21 -4.43 8.21
C LYS A 168 10.16 -5.09 9.09
N ASN A 169 9.31 -4.30 9.76
CA ASN A 169 8.30 -4.82 10.67
C ASN A 169 7.22 -5.57 9.88
N VAL A 170 6.80 -5.06 8.71
CA VAL A 170 5.86 -5.73 7.80
C VAL A 170 6.38 -7.10 7.37
N THR A 171 7.63 -7.19 6.89
CA THR A 171 8.19 -8.45 6.37
C THR A 171 8.54 -9.46 7.45
N ASN A 172 8.67 -9.05 8.71
CA ASN A 172 9.00 -9.96 9.82
C ASN A 172 7.75 -10.53 10.54
N THR A 173 6.56 -10.06 10.16
CA THR A 173 5.32 -10.45 10.86
C THR A 173 4.78 -11.80 10.40
N PHE A 174 5.16 -12.24 9.19
CA PHE A 174 4.81 -13.52 8.58
C PHE A 174 6.05 -14.10 7.92
#